data_AF-J1S0V2-F1
#
_entry.id   AF-J1S0V2-F1
#
_cell.length_a   1.000
_cell.length_b   1.000
_cell.length_c   1.000
_cell.angle_alpha   90.00
_cell.angle_beta   90.00
_cell.angle_gamma   90.00
#
_symmetry.space_group_name_H-M   'P 1'
#
loop_
_entity.id
_entity.type
_entity.pdbx_description
1 polymer ?
#
loop_
_entity_poly.entity_id
_entity_poly.type
_entity_poly.pdbx_seq_one_letter_code
_entity_poly.pdbx_strand_id
1 'polypeptide(L)'
;MALTKPRVIELLLMTTVPVMFLAAKGVPDLWLVLATCVGGYLSAGGAAAFNMYLDRDIDALMDRTSQRPLITGMVSPRECLVFATALAVGSTAWFWCLVNPLSAMLSLAALLFYVVVYTMILKRRTSQNIVWGGIAGCMPVFIGWSAVTNSFSWAAVILFLVIFFWTPPHYWPLSMKVKDDYERVGVPMLPAVAGNKVVARQIVAYSWVMVAVSLLLQPLGYTGWFYTAVALVCGGFWLKEAHGLQSRAKAGITGAKLKEMRLFHWSITYVSLLFVAVAVDPFLR
;
A
#
# COMPACT_ATOMS: atom_id res chain seq x y z
N MET A 1 -9.46 4.07 18.37
CA MET A 1 -9.16 2.95 17.43
C MET A 1 -10.01 2.96 16.18
N ALA A 2 -11.30 3.32 16.24
CA ALA A 2 -12.17 3.33 15.04
C ALA A 2 -11.65 4.21 13.89
N LEU A 3 -10.96 5.31 14.20
CA LEU A 3 -10.41 6.25 13.21
C LEU A 3 -9.07 5.80 12.58
N THR A 4 -8.32 4.90 13.23
CA THR A 4 -6.92 4.59 12.86
C THR A 4 -6.75 3.35 11.96
N LYS A 5 -7.83 2.62 11.62
CA LYS A 5 -7.83 1.46 10.70
C LYS A 5 -6.66 0.46 10.92
N PRO A 6 -6.63 -0.31 12.03
CA PRO A 6 -5.49 -1.16 12.42
C PRO A 6 -4.97 -2.14 11.34
N ARG A 7 -5.87 -2.71 10.52
CA ARG A 7 -5.50 -3.61 9.41
C ARG A 7 -4.67 -2.95 8.32
N VAL A 8 -4.87 -1.66 8.06
CA VAL A 8 -4.04 -0.90 7.11
C VAL A 8 -2.61 -0.80 7.65
N ILE A 9 -2.48 -0.74 8.98
CA ILE A 9 -1.19 -0.57 9.64
C ILE A 9 -0.40 -1.87 9.66
N GLU A 10 -1.06 -3.03 9.78
CA GLU A 10 -0.42 -4.33 9.61
C GLU A 10 0.27 -4.47 8.24
N LEU A 11 -0.39 -4.02 7.16
CA LEU A 11 0.19 -3.99 5.81
C LEU A 11 1.36 -3.00 5.68
N LEU A 12 1.29 -1.84 6.36
CA LEU A 12 2.40 -0.88 6.40
C LEU A 12 3.62 -1.48 7.13
N LEU A 13 3.41 -2.23 8.21
CA LEU A 13 4.46 -2.89 8.98
C LEU A 13 5.12 -4.03 8.19
N MET A 14 4.33 -4.79 7.43
CA MET A 14 4.83 -5.87 6.55
C MET A 14 5.83 -5.38 5.51
N THR A 15 5.75 -4.11 5.08
CA THR A 15 6.70 -3.55 4.11
C THR A 15 7.83 -2.78 4.78
N THR A 16 7.59 -2.14 5.93
CA THR A 16 8.60 -1.34 6.63
C THR A 16 9.68 -2.22 7.29
N VAL A 17 9.27 -3.20 8.09
CA VAL A 17 10.21 -3.97 8.94
C VAL A 17 11.20 -4.77 8.10
N PRO A 18 10.78 -5.54 7.08
CA PRO A 18 11.74 -6.25 6.23
C PRO A 18 12.77 -5.36 5.53
N VAL A 19 12.36 -4.15 5.15
CA VAL A 19 13.27 -3.18 4.54
C VAL A 19 14.30 -2.70 5.56
N MET A 20 13.93 -2.54 6.83
CA MET A 20 14.89 -2.22 7.89
C MET A 20 15.94 -3.31 8.09
N PHE A 21 15.55 -4.60 7.98
CA PHE A 21 16.49 -5.73 8.03
C PHE A 21 17.46 -5.72 6.85
N LEU A 22 16.95 -5.48 5.64
CA LEU A 22 17.80 -5.36 4.45
C LEU A 22 18.76 -4.17 4.57
N ALA A 23 18.27 -3.03 5.04
CA ALA A 23 19.06 -1.81 5.21
C ALA A 23 20.16 -1.98 6.28
N ALA A 24 19.86 -2.69 7.37
CA ALA A 24 20.82 -3.03 8.42
C ALA A 24 21.81 -4.13 8.01
N LYS A 25 21.54 -4.86 6.92
CA LYS A 25 22.26 -6.07 6.52
C LYS A 25 22.31 -7.11 7.65
N GLY A 26 21.19 -7.27 8.36
CA GLY A 26 21.09 -8.11 9.55
C GLY A 26 19.93 -7.70 10.44
N VAL A 27 20.04 -7.91 11.74
CA VAL A 27 19.02 -7.46 12.71
C VAL A 27 19.21 -5.96 12.98
N PRO A 28 18.22 -5.10 12.65
CA PRO A 28 18.27 -3.69 13.02
C PRO A 28 18.07 -3.53 14.54
N ASP A 29 18.45 -2.37 15.07
CA ASP A 29 18.13 -2.02 16.46
C ASP A 29 16.61 -2.15 16.71
N LEU A 30 16.22 -2.98 17.68
CA LEU A 30 14.81 -3.30 17.93
C LEU A 30 14.03 -2.10 18.50
N TRP A 31 14.70 -1.22 19.23
CA TRP A 31 14.09 0.03 19.67
C TRP A 31 13.81 0.94 18.48
N LEU A 32 14.75 1.04 17.53
CA LEU A 32 14.54 1.80 16.29
C LEU A 32 13.39 1.23 15.46
N VAL A 33 13.27 -0.11 15.37
CA VAL A 33 12.13 -0.78 14.73
C VAL A 33 10.83 -0.36 15.42
N LEU A 34 10.76 -0.49 16.76
CA LEU A 34 9.57 -0.11 17.52
C LEU A 34 9.22 1.37 17.34
N ALA A 35 10.20 2.27 17.46
CA ALA A 35 10.01 3.71 17.28
C ALA A 35 9.49 4.04 15.87
N THR A 36 10.04 3.40 14.83
CA THR A 36 9.61 3.55 13.44
C THR A 36 8.19 3.03 13.23
N CYS A 37 7.85 1.87 13.81
CA CYS A 37 6.51 1.28 13.74
C CYS A 37 5.46 2.17 14.42
N VAL A 38 5.77 2.71 15.60
CA VAL A 38 4.88 3.61 16.35
C VAL A 38 4.70 4.93 15.59
N GLY A 39 5.78 5.55 15.13
CA GLY A 39 5.71 6.78 14.33
C GLY A 39 4.88 6.57 13.05
N GLY A 40 5.11 5.46 12.35
CA GLY A 40 4.36 5.09 11.15
C GLY A 40 2.87 4.83 11.44
N TYR A 41 2.55 4.16 12.54
CA TYR A 41 1.18 3.94 13.02
C TYR A 41 0.47 5.29 13.24
N LEU A 42 1.11 6.22 13.94
CA LEU A 42 0.53 7.53 14.24
C LEU A 42 0.31 8.35 12.96
N SER A 43 1.29 8.36 12.05
CA SER A 43 1.20 9.06 10.76
C SER A 43 0.08 8.51 9.89
N ALA A 44 0.03 7.19 9.71
CA ALA A 44 -1.03 6.52 8.96
C ALA A 44 -2.42 6.72 9.61
N GLY A 45 -2.49 6.72 10.95
CA GLY A 45 -3.70 7.03 11.70
C GLY A 45 -4.19 8.45 11.46
N GLY A 46 -3.29 9.44 11.42
CA GLY A 46 -3.61 10.83 11.08
C GLY A 46 -4.13 10.96 9.64
N ALA A 47 -3.44 10.33 8.68
CA ALA A 47 -3.85 10.28 7.29
C ALA A 47 -5.24 9.64 7.11
N ALA A 48 -5.53 8.55 7.84
CA ALA A 48 -6.83 7.89 7.83
C ALA A 48 -7.94 8.76 8.42
N ALA A 49 -7.65 9.50 9.50
CA ALA A 49 -8.59 10.44 10.11
C ALA A 49 -8.91 11.62 9.17
N PHE A 50 -7.89 12.22 8.53
CA PHE A 50 -8.11 13.23 7.49
C PHE A 50 -8.94 12.69 6.33
N ASN A 51 -8.68 11.46 5.90
CA ASN A 51 -9.46 10.82 4.83
C ASN A 51 -10.94 10.67 5.23
N MET A 52 -11.23 10.22 6.46
CA MET A 52 -12.62 10.14 6.95
C MET A 52 -13.30 11.52 7.02
N TYR A 53 -12.56 12.54 7.43
CA TYR A 53 -13.09 13.90 7.47
C TYR A 53 -13.45 14.42 6.07
N LEU A 54 -12.56 14.25 5.11
CA LEU A 54 -12.71 14.74 3.73
C LEU A 54 -13.75 13.96 2.93
N ASP A 55 -13.89 12.66 3.19
CA ASP A 55 -14.81 11.77 2.48
C ASP A 55 -16.18 11.60 3.16
N ARG A 56 -16.48 12.40 4.19
CA ARG A 56 -17.72 12.29 4.99
C ARG A 56 -19.02 12.31 4.16
N ASP A 57 -19.04 13.07 3.07
CA ASP A 57 -20.19 13.22 2.18
C ASP A 57 -20.46 11.96 1.36
N ILE A 58 -19.41 11.33 0.83
CA ILE A 58 -19.53 10.07 0.06
C ILE A 58 -19.61 8.85 0.97
N ASP A 59 -18.96 8.89 2.14
CA ASP A 59 -18.97 7.76 3.09
C ASP A 59 -20.38 7.50 3.64
N ALA A 60 -21.22 8.55 3.75
CA ALA A 60 -22.62 8.44 4.14
C ALA A 60 -23.48 7.66 3.14
N LEU A 61 -23.04 7.58 1.88
CA LEU A 61 -23.79 6.98 0.77
C LEU A 61 -23.32 5.55 0.42
N MET A 62 -22.32 5.00 1.14
CA MET A 62 -21.85 3.63 0.92
C MET A 62 -22.15 2.75 2.14
N ASP A 63 -22.74 1.57 1.90
CA ASP A 63 -23.09 0.60 2.94
C ASP A 63 -21.90 0.22 3.83
N ARG A 64 -20.71 0.13 3.23
CA ARG A 64 -19.46 -0.23 3.94
C ARG A 64 -18.99 0.85 4.92
N THR A 65 -19.35 2.11 4.71
CA THR A 65 -18.76 3.25 5.44
C THR A 65 -19.77 4.12 6.15
N SER A 66 -21.06 3.85 5.96
CA SER A 66 -22.16 4.54 6.64
C SER A 66 -22.10 4.44 8.17
N GLN A 67 -21.40 3.42 8.69
CA GLN A 67 -21.18 3.21 10.13
C GLN A 67 -19.91 3.90 10.68
N ARG A 68 -19.22 4.74 9.90
CA ARG A 68 -18.03 5.46 10.39
C ARG A 68 -18.41 6.47 11.48
N PRO A 69 -17.53 6.72 12.48
CA PRO A 69 -17.84 7.60 13.62
C PRO A 69 -18.28 9.03 13.27
N LEU A 70 -17.79 9.59 12.15
CA LEU A 70 -18.20 10.92 11.69
C LEU A 70 -19.60 10.92 11.08
N ILE A 71 -20.03 9.80 10.50
CA ILE A 71 -21.35 9.68 9.86
C ILE A 71 -22.42 9.42 10.91
N THR A 72 -22.11 8.57 11.90
CA THR A 72 -23.03 8.26 13.00
C THR A 72 -23.12 9.36 14.05
N GLY A 73 -22.32 10.43 13.94
CA GLY A 73 -22.29 11.54 14.89
C GLY A 73 -21.59 11.22 16.22
N MET A 74 -20.96 10.05 16.37
CA MET A 74 -20.18 9.70 17.56
C MET A 74 -18.96 10.62 17.78
N VAL A 75 -18.44 11.22 16.70
CA VAL A 75 -17.33 12.19 16.74
C VAL A 75 -17.69 13.37 15.86
N SER A 76 -17.57 14.58 16.39
CA SER A 76 -17.81 15.80 15.62
C SER A 76 -16.72 16.02 14.56
N PRO A 77 -17.03 16.73 13.45
CA PRO A 77 -16.03 17.04 12.43
C PRO A 77 -14.82 17.80 12.99
N ARG A 78 -15.04 18.69 13.98
CA ARG A 78 -13.97 19.46 14.63
C ARG A 78 -13.06 18.57 15.46
N GLU A 79 -13.61 17.67 16.26
CA GLU A 79 -12.82 16.70 17.04
C GLU A 79 -11.98 15.81 16.13
N CYS A 80 -12.54 15.37 15.00
CA CYS A 80 -11.80 14.59 14.02
C CYS A 80 -10.61 15.35 13.44
N LEU A 81 -10.78 16.61 13.06
CA LEU A 81 -9.68 17.44 12.55
C LEU A 81 -8.60 17.68 13.59
N VAL A 82 -8.98 17.99 14.83
CA VAL A 82 -8.01 18.18 15.93
C VAL A 82 -7.23 16.89 16.16
N PHE A 83 -7.92 15.74 16.20
CA PHE A 83 -7.28 14.44 16.36
C PHE A 83 -6.33 14.11 15.19
N ALA A 84 -6.76 14.30 13.95
CA ALA A 84 -5.95 14.06 12.76
C ALA A 84 -4.69 14.93 12.73
N THR A 85 -4.85 16.22 13.05
CA THR A 85 -3.74 17.18 13.11
C THR A 85 -2.77 16.87 14.24
N ALA A 86 -3.28 16.52 15.43
CA ALA A 86 -2.46 16.11 16.56
C ALA A 86 -1.63 14.86 16.24
N LEU A 87 -2.22 13.86 15.58
CA LEU A 87 -1.48 12.68 15.12
C LEU A 87 -0.43 13.01 14.05
N ALA A 88 -0.74 13.90 13.10
CA ALA A 88 0.21 14.30 12.07
C ALA A 88 1.43 15.05 12.66
N VAL A 89 1.19 16.03 13.53
CA VAL A 89 2.26 16.78 14.22
C VAL A 89 3.03 15.87 15.16
N GLY A 90 2.32 15.07 15.98
CA GLY A 90 2.91 14.16 16.94
C GLY A 90 3.78 13.08 16.27
N SER A 91 3.31 12.47 15.19
CA SER A 91 4.10 11.49 14.42
C SER A 91 5.33 12.10 13.77
N THR A 92 5.22 13.32 13.23
CA THR A 92 6.36 14.03 12.63
C THR A 92 7.41 14.35 13.69
N ALA A 93 7.01 14.90 14.83
CA ALA A 93 7.91 15.18 15.96
C ALA A 93 8.53 13.89 16.51
N TRP A 94 7.75 12.81 16.60
CA TRP A 94 8.22 11.49 17.02
C TRP A 94 9.35 10.99 16.12
N PHE A 95 9.16 10.98 14.79
CA PHE A 95 10.20 10.60 13.85
C PHE A 95 11.42 11.52 13.93
N TRP A 96 11.20 12.83 14.03
CA TRP A 96 12.28 13.81 14.05
C TRP A 96 13.21 13.61 15.27
N CYS A 97 12.62 13.38 16.44
CA CYS A 97 13.36 13.27 17.69
C CYS A 97 13.90 11.86 17.98
N LEU A 98 13.18 10.80 17.59
CA LEU A 98 13.50 9.42 17.99
C LEU A 98 14.03 8.53 16.86
N VAL A 99 13.95 8.97 15.60
CA VAL A 99 14.41 8.19 14.44
C VAL A 99 15.44 9.00 13.66
N ASN A 100 15.02 9.91 12.79
CA ASN A 100 15.87 10.92 12.15
C ASN A 100 15.02 11.92 11.32
N PRO A 101 15.59 13.09 10.97
CA PRO A 101 14.92 14.09 10.13
C PRO A 101 14.46 13.59 8.76
N LEU A 102 15.23 12.71 8.10
CA LEU A 102 14.88 12.23 6.76
C LEU A 102 13.60 11.39 6.78
N SER A 103 13.50 10.43 7.70
CA SER A 103 12.29 9.62 7.91
C SER A 103 11.09 10.47 8.33
N ALA A 104 11.31 11.52 9.14
CA ALA A 104 10.26 12.46 9.50
C ALA A 104 9.70 13.20 8.28
N MET A 105 10.57 13.71 7.42
CA MET A 105 10.17 14.41 6.19
C MET A 105 9.50 13.47 5.18
N LEU A 106 9.99 12.24 5.04
CA LEU A 106 9.36 11.22 4.20
C LEU A 106 7.96 10.84 4.71
N SER A 107 7.80 10.67 6.02
CA SER A 107 6.51 10.39 6.65
C SER A 107 5.52 11.54 6.48
N LEU A 108 5.97 12.78 6.71
CA LEU A 108 5.15 13.98 6.51
C LEU A 108 4.75 14.14 5.04
N ALA A 109 5.69 13.95 4.10
CA ALA A 109 5.41 14.00 2.66
C ALA A 109 4.40 12.92 2.26
N ALA A 110 4.53 11.69 2.77
CA ALA A 110 3.58 10.61 2.52
C ALA A 110 2.17 10.96 3.01
N LEU A 111 2.07 11.51 4.23
CA LEU A 111 0.81 11.94 4.82
C LEU A 111 0.16 13.05 3.98
N LEU A 112 0.91 14.10 3.64
CA LEU A 112 0.41 15.22 2.85
C LEU A 112 0.02 14.78 1.43
N PHE A 113 0.80 13.90 0.80
CA PHE A 113 0.48 13.33 -0.49
C PHE A 113 -0.83 12.53 -0.43
N TYR A 114 -1.01 11.70 0.60
CA TYR A 114 -2.24 10.92 0.78
C TYR A 114 -3.48 11.80 0.98
N VAL A 115 -3.35 12.86 1.77
CA VAL A 115 -4.46 13.78 2.08
C VAL A 115 -4.76 14.66 0.87
N VAL A 116 -3.78 15.39 0.36
CA VAL A 116 -3.99 16.40 -0.68
C VAL A 116 -4.09 15.74 -2.05
N VAL A 117 -3.06 15.01 -2.47
CA VAL A 117 -2.98 14.49 -3.85
C VAL A 117 -3.97 13.34 -4.04
N TYR A 118 -3.97 12.35 -3.15
CA TYR A 118 -4.90 11.24 -3.29
C TYR A 118 -6.34 11.61 -2.89
N THR A 119 -6.58 11.98 -1.63
CA THR A 119 -7.95 12.12 -1.12
C THR A 119 -8.70 13.30 -1.75
N MET A 120 -8.11 14.50 -1.78
CA MET A 120 -8.80 15.69 -2.28
C MET A 120 -8.84 15.77 -3.81
N ILE A 121 -7.77 15.34 -4.50
CA ILE A 121 -7.61 15.56 -5.95
C ILE A 121 -7.93 14.29 -6.74
N LEU A 122 -7.11 13.25 -6.62
CA LEU A 122 -7.15 12.11 -7.54
C LEU A 122 -8.39 11.25 -7.36
N LYS A 123 -8.77 10.95 -6.11
CA LYS A 123 -9.80 9.96 -5.76
C LYS A 123 -11.09 10.15 -6.56
N ARG A 124 -11.56 11.39 -6.67
CA ARG A 124 -12.84 11.75 -7.31
C ARG A 124 -12.72 12.16 -8.79
N ARG A 125 -11.51 12.31 -9.33
CA ARG A 125 -11.30 12.95 -10.65
C ARG A 125 -10.75 12.02 -11.73
N THR A 126 -10.17 10.88 -11.37
CA THR A 126 -9.49 10.01 -12.36
C THR A 126 -9.57 8.53 -12.01
N SER A 127 -9.60 7.68 -13.04
CA SER A 127 -9.49 6.22 -12.91
C SER A 127 -8.09 5.72 -12.58
N GLN A 128 -7.09 6.61 -12.67
CA GLN A 128 -5.73 6.37 -12.20
C GLN A 128 -5.55 6.71 -10.72
N ASN A 129 -6.64 6.92 -9.98
CA ASN A 129 -6.62 7.32 -8.57
C ASN A 129 -5.80 6.38 -7.68
N ILE A 130 -5.95 5.06 -7.85
CA ILE A 130 -5.20 4.05 -7.09
C ILE A 130 -3.74 3.98 -7.52
N VAL A 131 -3.47 4.15 -8.82
CA VAL A 131 -2.11 4.04 -9.36
C VAL A 131 -1.24 5.13 -8.76
N TRP A 132 -1.61 6.40 -8.97
CA TRP A 132 -0.85 7.53 -8.46
C TRP A 132 -1.06 7.74 -6.96
N GLY A 133 -2.26 7.47 -6.44
CA GLY A 133 -2.53 7.50 -5.01
C GLY A 133 -1.76 6.44 -4.22
N GLY A 134 -1.40 5.33 -4.88
CA GLY A 134 -0.59 4.25 -4.33
C GLY A 134 0.80 4.69 -3.89
N ILE A 135 1.34 5.81 -4.41
CA ILE A 135 2.64 6.36 -4.01
C ILE A 135 2.73 6.51 -2.48
N ALA A 136 1.70 7.08 -1.84
CA ALA A 136 1.68 7.24 -0.39
C ALA A 136 1.76 5.89 0.35
N GLY A 137 1.14 4.84 -0.20
CA GLY A 137 1.20 3.49 0.36
C GLY A 137 2.56 2.80 0.19
N CYS A 138 3.40 3.28 -0.73
CA CYS A 138 4.74 2.74 -1.00
C CYS A 138 5.84 3.43 -0.16
N MET A 139 5.57 4.64 0.35
CA MET A 139 6.49 5.41 1.19
C MET A 139 7.04 4.70 2.44
N PRO A 140 6.35 3.73 3.08
CA PRO A 140 6.91 2.99 4.21
C PRO A 140 8.22 2.27 3.89
N VAL A 141 8.44 1.88 2.63
CA VAL A 141 9.73 1.34 2.19
C VAL A 141 10.85 2.36 2.36
N PHE A 142 10.64 3.61 1.89
CA PHE A 142 11.63 4.67 2.07
C PHE A 142 11.80 5.06 3.53
N ILE A 143 10.71 5.10 4.30
CA ILE A 143 10.75 5.41 5.73
C ILE A 143 11.54 4.32 6.48
N GLY A 144 11.29 3.04 6.23
CA GLY A 144 12.03 1.93 6.83
C GLY A 144 13.51 1.94 6.47
N TRP A 145 13.86 2.17 5.20
CA TRP A 145 15.26 2.25 4.78
C TRP A 145 16.00 3.44 5.41
N SER A 146 15.38 4.63 5.34
CA SER A 146 15.96 5.85 5.89
C SER A 146 16.03 5.83 7.41
N ALA A 147 15.13 5.11 8.10
CA ALA A 147 15.17 4.98 9.55
C ALA A 147 16.50 4.40 10.02
N VAL A 148 16.99 3.37 9.31
CA VAL A 148 18.25 2.68 9.62
C VAL A 148 19.48 3.40 9.08
N THR A 149 19.42 3.89 7.85
CA THR A 149 20.63 4.37 7.14
C THR A 149 20.74 5.89 7.03
N ASN A 150 19.68 6.62 7.39
CA ASN A 150 19.54 8.06 7.19
C ASN A 150 19.94 8.53 5.77
N SER A 151 19.63 7.70 4.76
CA SER A 151 20.02 7.94 3.36
C SER A 151 18.99 7.36 2.38
N PHE A 152 19.15 7.68 1.10
CA PHE A 152 18.44 7.01 0.00
C PHE A 152 19.31 5.94 -0.65
N SER A 153 18.66 4.87 -1.12
CA SER A 153 19.31 3.77 -1.81
C SER A 153 18.45 3.27 -2.96
N TRP A 154 19.09 2.77 -4.01
CA TRP A 154 18.42 2.09 -5.11
C TRP A 154 17.65 0.87 -4.65
N ALA A 155 18.08 0.18 -3.59
CA ALA A 155 17.31 -0.92 -2.99
C ALA A 155 15.92 -0.46 -2.53
N ALA A 156 15.86 0.68 -1.84
CA ALA A 156 14.60 1.26 -1.38
C ALA A 156 13.73 1.71 -2.56
N VAL A 157 14.34 2.28 -3.60
CA VAL A 157 13.62 2.66 -4.84
C VAL A 157 13.02 1.43 -5.52
N ILE A 158 13.77 0.34 -5.64
CA ILE A 158 13.28 -0.90 -6.26
C ILE A 158 12.13 -1.49 -5.46
N LEU A 159 12.28 -1.62 -4.14
CA LEU A 159 11.21 -2.15 -3.28
C LEU A 159 9.98 -1.25 -3.25
N PHE A 160 10.17 0.08 -3.32
CA PHE A 160 9.08 1.03 -3.51
C PHE A 160 8.35 0.76 -4.83
N LEU A 161 9.08 0.58 -5.92
CA LEU A 161 8.51 0.29 -7.24
C LEU A 161 7.79 -1.07 -7.27
N VAL A 162 8.29 -2.08 -6.56
CA VAL A 162 7.58 -3.36 -6.39
C VAL A 162 6.20 -3.13 -5.78
N ILE A 163 6.11 -2.41 -4.65
CA ILE A 163 4.81 -2.12 -4.01
C ILE A 163 3.94 -1.21 -4.88
N PHE A 164 4.54 -0.25 -5.59
CA PHE A 164 3.83 0.65 -6.50
C PHE A 164 3.17 -0.14 -7.64
N PHE A 165 3.91 -1.00 -8.32
CA PHE A 165 3.37 -1.82 -9.41
C PHE A 165 2.49 -2.98 -8.92
N TRP A 166 2.64 -3.41 -7.66
CA TRP A 166 1.75 -4.36 -7.00
C TRP A 166 0.39 -3.75 -6.65
N THR A 167 0.34 -2.46 -6.32
CA THR A 167 -0.88 -1.80 -5.82
C THR A 167 -2.08 -1.94 -6.77
N PRO A 168 -1.97 -1.69 -8.09
CA PRO A 168 -3.11 -1.84 -9.00
C PRO A 168 -3.55 -3.31 -9.18
N PRO A 169 -2.65 -4.27 -9.45
CA PRO A 169 -3.00 -5.70 -9.50
C PRO A 169 -3.58 -6.27 -8.21
N HIS A 170 -3.21 -5.71 -7.05
CA HIS A 170 -3.82 -6.05 -5.76
C HIS A 170 -5.22 -5.47 -5.62
N TYR A 171 -5.39 -4.17 -5.87
CA TYR A 171 -6.61 -3.45 -5.52
C TYR A 171 -7.72 -3.61 -6.57
N TRP A 172 -7.36 -3.71 -7.85
CA TRP A 172 -8.36 -3.81 -8.92
C TRP A 172 -9.29 -5.02 -8.77
N PRO A 173 -8.82 -6.25 -8.45
CA PRO A 173 -9.70 -7.38 -8.19
C PRO A 173 -10.71 -7.14 -7.07
N LEU A 174 -10.33 -6.45 -5.99
CA LEU A 174 -11.27 -6.05 -4.94
C LEU A 174 -12.30 -5.08 -5.50
N SER A 175 -11.86 -4.05 -6.22
CA SER A 175 -12.77 -3.06 -6.80
C SER A 175 -13.67 -3.60 -7.92
N MET A 176 -13.27 -4.70 -8.59
CA MET A 176 -14.15 -5.43 -9.51
C MET A 176 -15.33 -6.07 -8.79
N LYS A 177 -15.13 -6.57 -7.56
CA LYS A 177 -16.19 -7.17 -6.73
C LYS A 177 -17.19 -6.14 -6.21
N VAL A 178 -16.71 -4.95 -5.84
CA VAL A 178 -17.53 -3.87 -5.25
C VAL A 178 -17.72 -2.69 -6.20
N LYS A 179 -17.73 -2.96 -7.51
CA LYS A 179 -17.79 -1.91 -8.54
C LYS A 179 -19.06 -1.06 -8.43
N ASP A 180 -20.19 -1.69 -8.10
CA ASP A 180 -21.51 -1.04 -8.06
C ASP A 180 -21.59 0.03 -6.95
N ASP A 181 -20.86 -0.16 -5.85
CA ASP A 181 -20.74 0.85 -4.79
C ASP A 181 -20.01 2.10 -5.28
N TYR A 182 -18.96 1.91 -6.09
CA TYR A 182 -18.20 3.03 -6.66
C TYR A 182 -18.96 3.77 -7.75
N GLU A 183 -19.70 3.04 -8.59
CA GLU A 183 -20.63 3.61 -9.57
C GLU A 183 -21.69 4.48 -8.87
N ARG A 184 -22.26 4.00 -7.77
CA ARG A 184 -23.31 4.72 -7.00
C ARG A 184 -22.87 6.07 -6.45
N VAL A 185 -21.61 6.18 -6.00
CA VAL A 185 -21.06 7.42 -5.42
C VAL A 185 -20.25 8.24 -6.41
N GLY A 186 -20.28 7.90 -7.70
CA GLY A 186 -19.61 8.63 -8.77
C GLY A 186 -18.09 8.65 -8.67
N VAL A 187 -17.48 7.68 -7.97
CA VAL A 187 -16.02 7.58 -7.88
C VAL A 187 -15.50 6.79 -9.09
N PRO A 188 -14.69 7.40 -9.98
CA PRO A 188 -14.36 6.83 -11.28
C PRO A 188 -13.28 5.76 -11.20
N MET A 189 -13.42 4.76 -10.32
CA MET A 189 -12.47 3.67 -10.20
C MET A 189 -12.34 2.91 -11.52
N LEU A 190 -11.15 2.44 -11.90
CA LEU A 190 -10.96 1.76 -13.18
C LEU A 190 -12.00 0.64 -13.45
N PRO A 191 -12.32 -0.27 -12.51
CA PRO A 191 -13.34 -1.30 -12.77
C PRO A 191 -14.80 -0.80 -12.77
N ALA A 192 -15.06 0.42 -12.30
CA ALA A 192 -16.37 1.07 -12.40
C ALA A 192 -16.56 1.77 -13.76
N VAL A 193 -15.48 2.13 -14.45
CA VAL A 193 -15.54 2.85 -15.75
C VAL A 193 -15.07 2.01 -16.94
N ALA A 194 -14.51 0.83 -16.70
CA ALA A 194 -13.99 -0.05 -17.74
C ALA A 194 -14.37 -1.52 -17.49
N GLY A 195 -14.65 -2.25 -18.57
CA GLY A 195 -15.02 -3.66 -18.49
C GLY A 195 -13.90 -4.57 -18.00
N ASN A 196 -14.27 -5.72 -17.42
CA ASN A 196 -13.35 -6.70 -16.83
C ASN A 196 -12.18 -7.10 -17.74
N LYS A 197 -12.38 -7.15 -19.07
CA LYS A 197 -11.33 -7.46 -20.04
C LYS A 197 -10.19 -6.42 -20.05
N VAL A 198 -10.54 -5.14 -19.95
CA VAL A 198 -9.58 -4.02 -19.93
C VAL A 198 -8.83 -4.03 -18.61
N VAL A 199 -9.56 -4.14 -17.49
CA VAL A 199 -8.98 -4.21 -16.14
C VAL A 199 -8.00 -5.38 -16.04
N ALA A 200 -8.40 -6.59 -16.46
CA ALA A 200 -7.56 -7.77 -16.37
C ALA A 200 -6.31 -7.68 -17.27
N ARG A 201 -6.37 -6.98 -18.41
CA ARG A 201 -5.18 -6.70 -19.23
C ARG A 201 -4.20 -5.79 -18.50
N GLN A 202 -4.69 -4.74 -17.82
CA GLN A 202 -3.82 -3.88 -17.02
C GLN A 202 -3.22 -4.64 -15.83
N ILE A 203 -4.02 -5.47 -15.13
CA ILE A 203 -3.51 -6.34 -14.06
C ILE A 203 -2.30 -7.16 -14.53
N VAL A 204 -2.39 -7.81 -15.69
CA VAL A 204 -1.28 -8.59 -16.27
C VAL A 204 -0.08 -7.72 -16.62
N ALA A 205 -0.29 -6.56 -17.25
CA ALA A 205 0.80 -5.65 -17.63
C ALA A 205 1.58 -5.15 -16.40
N TYR A 206 0.88 -4.65 -15.39
CA TYR A 206 1.48 -4.22 -14.12
C TYR A 206 2.16 -5.38 -13.39
N SER A 207 1.59 -6.59 -13.45
CA SER A 207 2.19 -7.78 -12.84
C SER A 207 3.53 -8.16 -13.45
N TRP A 208 3.68 -8.06 -14.78
CA TRP A 208 4.97 -8.29 -15.43
C TRP A 208 6.02 -7.27 -15.02
N VAL A 209 5.66 -5.98 -15.00
CA VAL A 209 6.57 -4.91 -14.56
C VAL A 209 6.97 -5.12 -13.10
N MET A 210 6.01 -5.43 -12.22
CA MET A 210 6.26 -5.73 -10.81
C MET A 210 7.27 -6.88 -10.63
N VAL A 211 7.07 -8.01 -11.31
CA VAL A 211 7.98 -9.16 -11.23
C VAL A 211 9.36 -8.80 -11.78
N ALA A 212 9.44 -8.12 -12.93
CA ALA A 212 10.71 -7.68 -13.51
C ALA A 212 11.47 -6.75 -12.56
N VAL A 213 10.80 -5.77 -11.97
CA VAL A 213 11.38 -4.85 -10.98
C VAL A 213 11.87 -5.60 -9.74
N SER A 214 11.11 -6.59 -9.24
CA SER A 214 11.53 -7.37 -8.06
C SER A 214 12.88 -8.08 -8.28
N LEU A 215 13.17 -8.51 -9.50
CA LEU A 215 14.41 -9.21 -9.83
C LEU A 215 15.63 -8.28 -9.95
N LEU A 216 15.45 -6.94 -9.92
CA LEU A 216 16.54 -5.97 -10.03
C LEU A 216 17.42 -5.87 -8.77
N LEU A 217 16.98 -6.38 -7.62
CA LEU A 217 17.78 -6.32 -6.38
C LEU A 217 19.06 -7.14 -6.45
N GLN A 218 19.03 -8.32 -7.08
CA GLN A 218 20.18 -9.21 -7.19
C GLN A 218 21.31 -8.65 -8.07
N PRO A 219 21.08 -8.20 -9.33
CA PRO A 219 22.16 -7.69 -10.18
C PRO A 219 22.81 -6.42 -9.64
N LEU A 220 22.12 -5.66 -8.80
CA LEU A 220 22.68 -4.49 -8.10
C LEU A 220 23.38 -4.84 -6.78
N GLY A 221 23.49 -6.14 -6.45
CA GLY A 221 24.20 -6.60 -5.27
C GLY A 221 23.46 -6.39 -3.96
N TYR A 222 22.15 -6.11 -3.96
CA TYR A 222 21.38 -5.92 -2.73
C TYR A 222 20.83 -7.21 -2.12
N THR A 223 20.63 -8.26 -2.92
CA THR A 223 20.13 -9.57 -2.46
C THR A 223 20.87 -10.76 -3.06
N GLY A 224 20.79 -11.93 -2.41
CA GLY A 224 21.45 -13.17 -2.77
C GLY A 224 20.61 -14.08 -3.66
N TRP A 225 21.05 -15.34 -3.76
CA TRP A 225 20.36 -16.38 -4.53
C TRP A 225 19.00 -16.73 -3.92
N PHE A 226 18.88 -16.68 -2.59
CA PHE A 226 17.67 -17.06 -1.86
C PHE A 226 16.50 -16.14 -2.21
N TYR A 227 16.68 -14.82 -2.07
CA TYR A 227 15.66 -13.86 -2.48
C TYR A 227 15.24 -14.06 -3.94
N THR A 228 16.21 -14.26 -4.84
CA THR A 228 15.96 -14.40 -6.27
C THR A 228 15.13 -15.65 -6.57
N ALA A 229 15.45 -16.78 -5.93
CA ALA A 229 14.68 -18.01 -6.06
C ALA A 229 13.22 -17.81 -5.60
N VAL A 230 13.03 -17.17 -4.44
CA VAL A 230 11.68 -16.86 -3.93
C VAL A 230 10.94 -15.91 -4.88
N ALA A 231 11.60 -14.86 -5.38
CA ALA A 231 11.03 -13.88 -6.30
C ALA A 231 10.58 -14.53 -7.62
N LEU A 232 11.39 -15.44 -8.19
CA LEU A 232 11.05 -16.18 -9.40
C LEU A 232 9.86 -17.12 -9.18
N VAL A 233 9.87 -17.90 -8.11
CA VAL A 233 8.79 -18.86 -7.80
C VAL A 233 7.49 -18.11 -7.53
N CYS A 234 7.50 -17.15 -6.61
CA CYS A 234 6.33 -16.35 -6.26
C CYS A 234 5.83 -15.55 -7.47
N GLY A 235 6.75 -14.97 -8.25
CA GLY A 235 6.43 -14.20 -9.46
C GLY A 235 5.79 -15.07 -10.55
N GLY A 236 6.30 -16.28 -10.77
CA GLY A 236 5.72 -17.24 -11.70
C GLY A 236 4.31 -17.66 -11.31
N PHE A 237 4.08 -17.99 -10.04
CA PHE A 237 2.74 -18.30 -9.53
C PHE A 237 1.79 -17.11 -9.64
N TRP A 238 2.25 -15.91 -9.29
CA TRP A 238 1.47 -14.68 -9.41
C TRP A 238 1.03 -14.41 -10.85
N LEU A 239 1.98 -14.48 -11.80
CA LEU A 239 1.69 -14.27 -13.22
C LEU A 239 0.69 -15.31 -13.76
N LYS A 240 0.80 -16.57 -13.34
CA LYS A 240 -0.18 -17.61 -13.68
C LYS A 240 -1.58 -17.26 -13.22
N GLU A 241 -1.75 -16.78 -11.98
CA GLU A 241 -3.05 -16.37 -11.45
C GLU A 241 -3.60 -15.11 -12.16
N ALA A 242 -2.74 -14.13 -12.46
CA ALA A 242 -3.10 -12.93 -13.21
C ALA A 242 -3.59 -13.25 -14.63
N HIS A 243 -2.87 -14.10 -15.37
CA HIS A 243 -3.30 -14.61 -16.68
C HIS A 243 -4.56 -15.47 -16.58
N GLY A 244 -4.72 -16.24 -15.50
CA GLY A 244 -5.94 -16.99 -15.22
C GLY A 244 -7.17 -16.08 -15.09
N LEU A 245 -7.05 -14.95 -14.37
CA LEU A 245 -8.11 -13.95 -14.32
C LEU A 245 -8.38 -13.34 -15.70
N GLN A 246 -7.33 -12.99 -16.44
CA GLN A 246 -7.48 -12.41 -17.78
C GLN A 246 -8.17 -13.38 -18.76
N SER A 247 -7.83 -14.66 -18.72
CA SER A 247 -8.45 -15.70 -19.55
C SER A 247 -9.94 -15.83 -19.25
N ARG A 248 -10.32 -15.90 -17.96
CA ARG A 248 -11.73 -15.94 -17.54
C ARG A 248 -12.50 -14.68 -17.99
N ALA A 249 -11.90 -13.50 -17.85
CA ALA A 249 -12.50 -12.26 -18.32
C ALA A 249 -12.67 -12.23 -19.85
N LYS A 250 -11.69 -12.74 -20.61
CA LYS A 250 -11.77 -12.84 -22.09
C LYS A 250 -12.90 -13.79 -22.52
N ALA A 251 -13.08 -14.91 -21.81
CA ALA A 251 -14.15 -15.88 -22.02
C ALA A 251 -15.55 -15.36 -21.62
N GLY A 252 -15.67 -14.11 -21.16
CA GLY A 252 -16.96 -13.51 -20.79
C GLY A 252 -17.51 -13.99 -19.44
N ILE A 253 -16.69 -14.65 -18.62
CA ILE A 253 -17.10 -15.10 -17.28
C ILE A 253 -17.26 -13.88 -16.36
N THR A 254 -18.40 -13.81 -15.67
CA THR A 254 -18.74 -12.74 -14.72
C THR A 254 -19.15 -13.30 -13.36
N GLY A 255 -19.32 -12.41 -12.38
CA GLY A 255 -19.71 -12.76 -11.01
C GLY A 255 -18.67 -13.64 -10.30
N ALA A 256 -19.11 -14.44 -9.33
CA ALA A 256 -18.23 -15.26 -8.48
C ALA A 256 -17.30 -16.22 -9.27
N LYS A 257 -17.68 -16.60 -10.50
CA LYS A 257 -16.87 -17.48 -11.36
C LYS A 257 -15.63 -16.79 -11.94
N LEU A 258 -15.58 -15.46 -11.95
CA LEU A 258 -14.41 -14.68 -12.39
C LEU A 258 -13.23 -14.83 -11.41
N LYS A 259 -13.51 -15.13 -10.13
CA LYS A 259 -12.54 -15.41 -9.07
C LYS A 259 -11.57 -14.23 -8.82
N GLU A 260 -12.06 -13.00 -8.90
CA GLU A 260 -11.31 -11.78 -8.59
C GLU A 260 -10.76 -11.78 -7.16
N MET A 261 -11.55 -12.24 -6.19
CA MET A 261 -11.07 -12.34 -4.80
C MET A 261 -9.96 -13.36 -4.60
N ARG A 262 -9.88 -14.41 -5.42
CA ARG A 262 -8.75 -15.36 -5.34
C ARG A 262 -7.44 -14.65 -5.67
N LEU A 263 -7.42 -13.81 -6.71
CA LEU A 263 -6.24 -13.03 -7.06
C LEU A 263 -5.89 -12.01 -5.96
N PHE A 264 -6.91 -11.37 -5.37
CA PHE A 264 -6.72 -10.48 -4.22
C PHE A 264 -5.98 -11.18 -3.05
N HIS A 265 -6.43 -12.37 -2.63
CA HIS A 265 -5.74 -13.08 -1.52
C HIS A 265 -4.32 -13.51 -1.91
N TRP A 266 -4.12 -14.04 -3.13
CA TRP A 266 -2.79 -14.40 -3.62
C TRP A 266 -1.82 -13.22 -3.67
N SER A 267 -2.32 -12.02 -3.94
CA SER A 267 -1.47 -10.82 -4.01
C SER A 267 -0.87 -10.46 -2.65
N ILE A 268 -1.61 -10.71 -1.55
CA ILE A 268 -1.11 -10.52 -0.19
C ILE A 268 -0.04 -11.57 0.09
N THR A 269 -0.32 -12.84 -0.21
CA THR A 269 0.67 -13.93 -0.07
C THR A 269 1.95 -13.65 -0.84
N TYR A 270 1.84 -13.17 -2.09
CA TYR A 270 2.99 -12.81 -2.92
C TYR A 270 3.88 -11.76 -2.25
N VAL A 271 3.30 -10.62 -1.83
CA VAL A 271 4.08 -9.56 -1.18
C VAL A 271 4.63 -10.01 0.17
N SER A 272 3.85 -10.73 0.99
CA SER A 272 4.33 -11.24 2.27
C SER A 272 5.53 -12.16 2.10
N LEU A 273 5.48 -13.14 1.19
CA LEU A 273 6.60 -14.05 0.94
C LEU A 273 7.83 -13.32 0.38
N LEU A 274 7.61 -12.39 -0.56
CA LEU A 274 8.68 -11.60 -1.15
C LEU A 274 9.40 -10.75 -0.10
N PHE A 275 8.66 -10.05 0.76
CA PHE A 275 9.23 -9.20 1.80
C PHE A 275 9.83 -10.03 2.95
N VAL A 276 9.27 -11.18 3.31
CA VAL A 276 9.95 -12.12 4.21
C VAL A 276 11.29 -12.55 3.63
N ALA A 277 11.35 -12.84 2.33
CA ALA A 277 12.64 -13.15 1.69
C ALA A 277 13.61 -11.96 1.75
N VAL A 278 13.15 -10.72 1.57
CA VAL A 278 13.97 -9.51 1.78
C VAL A 278 14.56 -9.44 3.20
N ALA A 279 13.76 -9.76 4.23
CA ALA A 279 14.22 -9.72 5.62
C ALA A 279 15.23 -10.84 5.94
N VAL A 280 15.05 -12.03 5.34
CA VAL A 280 15.85 -13.23 5.64
C VAL A 280 17.15 -13.26 4.82
N ASP A 281 17.14 -12.74 3.61
CA ASP A 281 18.27 -12.81 2.69
C ASP A 281 19.60 -12.24 3.25
N PRO A 282 19.63 -11.16 4.06
CA PRO A 282 20.85 -10.69 4.72
C PRO A 282 21.56 -11.75 5.60
N PHE A 283 20.84 -12.75 6.11
CA PHE A 283 21.41 -13.82 6.93
C PHE A 283 21.92 -15.01 6.11
N LEU A 284 21.64 -15.04 4.81
CA LEU A 284 21.95 -16.15 3.90
C LEU A 284 22.95 -15.76 2.80
N ARG A 285 23.53 -14.56 2.89
CA ARG A 285 24.53 -14.01 1.97
C ARG A 285 25.95 -14.18 2.47
#